data_AF-A0A7J5Z005-F1
#
_entry.id   AF-A0A7J5Z005-F1
#
_cell.length_a   1.000
_cell.length_b   1.000
_cell.length_c   1.000
_cell.angle_alpha   90.00
_cell.angle_beta   90.00
_cell.angle_gamma   90.00
#
_symmetry.space_group_name_H-M   'P 1'
#
loop_
_entity.id
_entity.type
_entity.pdbx_description
1 polymer ?
#
loop_
_entity_poly.entity_id
_entity_poly.type
_entity_poly.pdbx_seq_one_letter_code
_entity_poly.pdbx_strand_id
1 'polypeptide(L)'
;MLVCYSSSSEEESEDAVPTDENNSFSRKCQEEEDDHPEEEFMELLEDLLSFASAHGAVLTLQEEFHLSLSQTVVLRHHWIQPITQSLKAGVMHCKRFLCTAGRLRVYCNAERTRTFLGMEVCAGHAQLMDLVHEVDKTMTEFHLDTFYKDPSFHVSLAWCAGDLTGQMKEGCIQGMQSLVDNHEEGPFVLQLDCEELRFRTGNKTFRFPLKP
;
A
#
# COMPACT_ATOMS: atom_id res chain seq x y z
N MET A 1 -1.57 -12.13 -1.39
CA MET A 1 -1.14 -11.41 -2.61
C MET A 1 -1.36 -9.94 -2.39
N LEU A 2 -0.49 -9.13 -2.99
CA LEU A 2 -0.33 -7.72 -2.65
C LEU A 2 -0.33 -6.89 -3.94
N VAL A 3 -1.08 -5.81 -4.00
CA VAL A 3 -0.84 -4.74 -5.00
C VAL A 3 0.07 -3.72 -4.34
N CYS A 4 1.20 -3.41 -4.98
CA CYS A 4 2.17 -2.47 -4.44
C CYS A 4 2.07 -1.11 -5.11
N TYR A 5 2.41 -0.09 -4.34
CA TYR A 5 2.63 1.27 -4.80
C TYR A 5 4.00 1.37 -5.48
N SER A 6 4.05 2.06 -6.61
CA SER A 6 5.28 2.67 -7.13
C SER A 6 5.02 4.16 -7.20
N SER A 7 5.81 4.95 -6.49
CA SER A 7 5.99 6.35 -6.84
C SER A 7 6.92 6.38 -8.05
N SER A 8 6.54 7.12 -9.09
CA SER A 8 7.35 7.27 -10.29
C SER A 8 8.52 8.20 -10.01
N SER A 9 9.64 7.66 -9.51
CA SER A 9 10.95 8.27 -9.74
C SER A 9 11.55 7.58 -10.97
N GLU A 10 11.43 8.24 -12.12
CA GLU A 10 12.11 7.83 -13.34
C GLU A 10 13.63 8.03 -13.15
N GLU A 11 14.40 6.94 -13.07
CA GLU A 11 15.86 7.01 -13.24
C GLU A 11 16.18 7.22 -14.72
N GLU A 12 16.36 8.47 -15.14
CA GLU A 12 17.01 8.78 -16.41
C GLU A 12 18.53 8.52 -16.30
N SER A 13 18.97 7.54 -17.08
CA SER A 13 20.37 7.25 -17.37
C SER A 13 20.94 8.26 -18.35
N GLU A 14 22.09 8.87 -18.07
CA GLU A 14 22.93 9.46 -19.14
C GLU A 14 24.43 9.41 -18.77
N ASP A 15 25.21 8.76 -19.65
CA ASP A 15 26.67 8.75 -19.65
C ASP A 15 27.24 9.91 -20.51
N ALA A 16 28.13 10.69 -19.88
CA ALA A 16 29.39 11.27 -20.37
C ALA A 16 29.52 12.59 -21.20
N VAL A 17 30.04 13.62 -20.49
CA VAL A 17 31.27 14.46 -20.72
C VAL A 17 31.22 15.70 -21.67
N PRO A 18 31.95 16.82 -21.36
CA PRO A 18 31.49 18.21 -21.55
C PRO A 18 32.30 19.09 -22.54
N THR A 19 31.79 20.29 -22.86
CA THR A 19 32.59 21.45 -23.35
C THR A 19 31.97 22.81 -23.00
N ASP A 20 32.67 23.52 -22.11
CA ASP A 20 33.04 24.95 -21.99
C ASP A 20 32.24 26.19 -22.46
N GLU A 21 32.41 27.23 -21.61
CA GLU A 21 32.35 28.71 -21.78
C GLU A 21 31.03 29.53 -21.73
N ASN A 22 30.84 30.17 -20.56
CA ASN A 22 30.48 31.59 -20.29
C ASN A 22 29.42 32.33 -21.14
N ASN A 23 28.28 32.67 -20.51
CA ASN A 23 27.78 34.06 -20.50
C ASN A 23 26.81 34.34 -19.34
N SER A 24 26.99 35.49 -18.69
CA SER A 24 26.20 35.94 -17.53
C SER A 24 24.79 36.39 -17.90
N PHE A 25 23.77 35.94 -17.16
CA PHE A 25 22.57 36.75 -16.92
C PHE A 25 21.82 36.25 -15.69
N SER A 26 21.88 37.01 -14.58
CA SER A 26 20.99 36.83 -13.43
C SER A 26 19.54 36.89 -13.89
N ARG A 27 18.77 35.84 -13.62
CA ARG A 27 17.32 35.91 -13.44
C ARG A 27 16.86 34.71 -12.60
N LYS A 28 16.55 35.04 -11.35
CA LYS A 28 15.66 34.34 -10.40
C LYS A 28 15.82 32.82 -10.28
N CYS A 29 16.39 32.40 -9.14
CA CYS A 29 15.96 31.18 -8.47
C CYS A 29 14.44 31.27 -8.28
N GLN A 30 13.68 30.57 -9.11
CA GLN A 30 12.47 29.94 -8.64
C GLN A 30 12.98 28.65 -8.01
N GLU A 31 13.03 28.62 -6.69
CA GLU A 31 12.94 27.35 -5.98
C GLU A 31 11.60 26.77 -6.46
N GLU A 32 11.66 25.79 -7.37
CA GLU A 32 10.52 24.92 -7.59
C GLU A 32 10.32 24.23 -6.23
N GLU A 33 9.20 24.55 -5.56
CA GLU A 33 8.69 23.73 -4.47
C GLU A 33 8.45 22.35 -5.08
N ASP A 34 9.45 21.49 -4.95
CA ASP A 34 9.37 20.09 -5.35
C ASP A 34 8.43 19.45 -4.33
N ASP A 35 7.15 19.47 -4.64
CA ASP A 35 6.11 18.76 -3.91
C ASP A 35 6.43 17.27 -4.04
N HIS A 36 7.19 16.76 -3.08
CA HIS A 36 7.55 15.36 -2.98
C HIS A 36 6.42 14.63 -2.23
N PRO A 37 5.44 14.02 -2.92
CA PRO A 37 4.28 13.40 -2.26
C PRO A 37 4.68 12.26 -1.32
N GLU A 38 5.87 11.69 -1.51
CA GLU A 38 6.45 10.72 -0.60
C GLU A 38 6.90 11.34 0.72
N GLU A 39 7.49 12.54 0.70
CA GLU A 39 7.94 13.24 1.91
C GLU A 39 6.72 13.68 2.73
N GLU A 40 5.73 14.31 2.09
CA GLU A 40 4.46 14.69 2.73
C GLU A 40 3.77 13.47 3.37
N PHE A 41 3.70 12.35 2.66
CA PHE A 41 3.13 11.12 3.20
C PHE A 41 3.91 10.60 4.41
N MET A 42 5.25 10.67 4.38
CA MET A 42 6.09 10.22 5.48
C MET A 42 5.97 11.14 6.71
N GLU A 43 5.90 12.46 6.52
CA GLU A 43 5.64 13.43 7.60
C GLU A 43 4.30 13.15 8.28
N LEU A 44 3.24 12.94 7.50
CA LEU A 44 1.94 12.54 8.02
C LEU A 44 2.03 11.22 8.81
N LEU A 45 2.79 10.23 8.33
CA LEU A 45 2.98 8.97 9.05
C LEU A 45 3.70 9.16 10.39
N GLU A 46 4.71 10.01 10.45
CA GLU A 46 5.40 10.35 11.70
C GLU A 46 4.47 11.01 12.72
N ASP A 47 3.64 11.95 12.26
CA ASP A 47 2.63 12.61 13.09
C ASP A 47 1.58 11.63 13.62
N LEU A 48 1.09 10.72 12.78
CA LEU A 48 0.15 9.67 13.17
C LEU A 48 0.77 8.74 14.24
N LEU A 49 2.02 8.32 14.06
CA LEU A 49 2.74 7.46 15.02
C LEU A 49 2.99 8.18 16.34
N SER A 50 3.40 9.45 16.29
CA SER A 50 3.60 10.29 17.47
C SER A 50 2.30 10.45 18.26
N PHE A 51 1.19 10.74 17.56
CA PHE A 51 -0.13 10.86 18.17
C PHE A 51 -0.57 9.53 18.80
N ALA A 52 -0.43 8.41 18.09
CA ALA A 52 -0.76 7.08 18.62
C ALA A 52 0.03 6.77 19.91
N SER A 53 1.33 7.05 19.91
CA SER A 53 2.22 6.84 21.05
C SER A 53 1.79 7.67 22.26
N ALA A 54 1.45 8.95 22.06
CA ALA A 54 0.93 9.83 23.10
C ALA A 54 -0.40 9.34 23.73
N HIS A 55 -1.15 8.52 22.98
CA HIS A 55 -2.40 7.91 23.42
C HIS A 55 -2.23 6.44 23.89
N GLY A 56 -0.99 5.99 24.08
CA GLY A 56 -0.66 4.67 24.64
C GLY A 56 -0.62 3.53 23.63
N ALA A 57 -0.68 3.82 22.32
CA ALA A 57 -0.54 2.84 21.26
C ALA A 57 0.83 3.00 20.58
N VAL A 58 1.81 2.18 20.99
CA VAL A 58 3.12 2.15 20.34
C VAL A 58 3.05 1.29 19.09
N LEU A 59 3.12 1.95 17.93
CA LEU A 59 3.06 1.32 16.62
C LEU A 59 4.45 1.34 15.95
N THR A 60 4.72 0.33 15.14
CA THR A 60 5.89 0.22 14.27
C THR A 60 5.46 0.53 12.84
N LEU A 61 6.17 1.44 12.18
CA LEU A 61 5.94 1.80 10.78
C LEU A 61 5.98 0.56 9.87
N GLN A 62 5.11 0.52 8.86
CA GLN A 62 5.15 -0.52 7.85
C GLN A 62 6.30 -0.28 6.86
N GLU A 63 7.07 -1.34 6.56
CA GLU A 63 8.21 -1.26 5.62
C GLU A 63 7.78 -1.32 4.14
N GLU A 64 6.69 -2.04 3.84
CA GLU A 64 6.17 -2.23 2.48
C GLU A 64 4.65 -2.05 2.45
N PHE A 65 4.19 -0.99 1.79
CA PHE A 65 2.78 -0.69 1.61
C PHE A 65 2.15 -1.55 0.53
N HIS A 66 0.96 -2.08 0.82
CA HIS A 66 0.25 -2.95 -0.10
C HIS A 66 -1.25 -3.01 0.18
N LEU A 67 -2.02 -3.40 -0.84
CA LEU A 67 -3.40 -3.85 -0.72
C LEU A 67 -3.46 -5.38 -0.75
N SER A 68 -3.97 -5.98 0.31
CA SER A 68 -4.14 -7.44 0.38
C SER A 68 -5.31 -7.92 -0.47
N LEU A 69 -5.06 -8.95 -1.29
CA LEU A 69 -6.07 -9.59 -2.16
C LEU A 69 -6.31 -11.08 -1.81
N SER A 70 -5.67 -11.57 -0.75
CA SER A 70 -5.87 -12.93 -0.24
C SER A 70 -5.69 -12.95 1.28
N GLN A 71 -6.26 -13.95 1.94
CA GLN A 71 -5.83 -14.31 3.29
C GLN A 71 -4.41 -14.90 3.24
N THR A 72 -3.78 -15.01 4.41
CA THR A 72 -2.54 -15.78 4.53
C THR A 72 -2.92 -17.25 4.63
N VAL A 73 -2.41 -18.06 3.71
CA VAL A 73 -2.69 -19.49 3.61
C VAL A 73 -1.40 -20.29 3.65
N VAL A 74 -1.48 -21.52 4.15
CA VAL A 74 -0.34 -22.43 4.17
C VAL A 74 -0.25 -23.15 2.83
N LEU A 75 0.79 -22.85 2.06
CA LEU A 75 1.02 -23.43 0.74
C LEU A 75 2.10 -24.52 0.80
N ARG A 76 1.84 -25.66 0.14
CA ARG A 76 2.84 -26.72 -0.03
C ARG A 76 3.88 -26.29 -1.05
N HIS A 77 5.16 -26.57 -0.78
CA HIS A 77 6.26 -26.12 -1.65
C HIS A 77 6.09 -26.53 -3.12
N HIS A 78 5.60 -27.74 -3.40
CA HIS A 78 5.40 -28.22 -4.77
C HIS A 78 4.26 -27.52 -5.53
N TRP A 79 3.37 -26.80 -4.83
CA TRP A 79 2.31 -25.99 -5.45
C TRP A 79 2.76 -24.58 -5.79
N ILE A 80 3.93 -24.12 -5.34
CA ILE A 80 4.43 -22.76 -5.61
C ILE A 80 4.51 -22.48 -7.11
N GLN A 81 5.06 -23.38 -7.92
CA GLN A 81 5.17 -23.16 -9.36
C GLN A 81 3.80 -23.22 -10.06
N PRO A 82 2.96 -24.25 -9.84
CA PRO A 82 1.61 -24.30 -10.39
C PRO A 82 0.74 -23.08 -10.04
N ILE A 83 0.72 -22.65 -8.77
CA ILE A 83 -0.10 -21.52 -8.35
C ILE A 83 0.39 -20.22 -8.99
N THR A 84 1.71 -20.01 -9.08
CA THR A 84 2.30 -18.86 -9.77
C THR A 84 1.87 -18.80 -11.24
N GLN A 85 1.78 -19.94 -11.92
CA GLN A 85 1.33 -20.01 -13.31
C GLN A 85 -0.17 -19.72 -13.45
N SER A 86 -0.99 -20.29 -12.56
CA SER A 86 -2.44 -20.06 -12.54
C SER A 86 -2.77 -18.59 -12.27
N LEU A 87 -2.10 -17.98 -11.27
CA LEU A 87 -2.20 -16.55 -10.97
C LEU A 87 -1.79 -15.69 -12.17
N LYS A 88 -0.64 -15.97 -12.78
CA LYS A 88 -0.16 -15.23 -13.96
C LYS A 88 -1.19 -15.26 -15.09
N ALA A 89 -1.80 -16.42 -15.34
CA ALA A 89 -2.81 -16.59 -16.39
C ALA A 89 -4.12 -15.86 -16.06
N GLY A 90 -4.54 -15.84 -14.78
CA GLY A 90 -5.74 -15.12 -14.35
C GLY A 90 -5.61 -13.61 -14.50
N VAL A 91 -4.47 -13.05 -14.09
CA VAL A 91 -4.30 -11.58 -14.02
C VAL A 91 -3.76 -10.94 -15.30
N MET A 92 -3.34 -11.73 -16.30
CA MET A 92 -2.68 -11.20 -17.51
C MET A 92 -3.55 -10.24 -18.32
N HIS A 93 -4.88 -10.26 -18.14
CA HIS A 93 -5.82 -9.39 -18.84
C HIS A 93 -6.32 -8.22 -17.99
N CYS A 94 -6.01 -8.23 -16.69
CA CYS A 94 -6.37 -7.14 -15.78
C CYS A 94 -5.57 -5.89 -16.14
N LYS A 95 -6.24 -4.75 -16.12
CA LYS A 95 -5.62 -3.45 -16.40
C LYS A 95 -5.14 -2.79 -15.12
N ARG A 96 -4.17 -1.90 -15.25
CA ARG A 96 -3.75 -0.94 -14.24
C ARG A 96 -4.93 -0.03 -13.90
N PHE A 97 -4.96 0.46 -12.68
CA PHE A 97 -6.01 1.34 -12.19
C PHE A 97 -5.50 2.17 -11.03
N LEU A 98 -6.12 3.32 -10.80
CA LEU A 98 -5.86 4.14 -9.64
C LEU A 98 -6.80 3.72 -8.50
N CYS A 99 -6.25 3.58 -7.30
CA CYS A 99 -7.01 3.56 -6.05
C CYS A 99 -6.74 4.83 -5.26
N THR A 100 -7.70 5.19 -4.40
CA THR A 100 -7.47 6.19 -3.38
C THR A 100 -7.87 5.66 -2.01
N ALA A 101 -7.15 6.07 -0.97
CA ALA A 101 -7.44 5.75 0.42
C ALA A 101 -7.35 7.03 1.27
N GLY A 102 -8.19 7.14 2.30
CA GLY A 102 -8.19 8.34 3.15
C GLY A 102 -8.81 8.20 4.53
N ARG A 103 -9.54 7.11 4.81
CA ARG A 103 -10.12 6.88 6.13
C ARG A 103 -9.25 5.95 6.95
N LEU A 104 -8.78 6.40 8.10
CA LEU A 104 -8.08 5.56 9.06
C LEU A 104 -9.04 4.57 9.72
N ARG A 105 -8.57 3.33 9.84
CA ARG A 105 -9.23 2.27 10.60
C ARG A 105 -8.20 1.40 11.30
N VAL A 106 -8.65 0.74 12.36
CA VAL A 106 -7.87 -0.30 13.05
C VAL A 106 -8.29 -1.66 12.52
N TYR A 107 -7.30 -2.44 12.10
CA TYR A 107 -7.47 -3.81 11.65
C TYR A 107 -6.75 -4.75 12.61
N CYS A 108 -7.27 -5.96 12.78
CA CYS A 108 -6.61 -7.02 13.52
C CYS A 108 -6.60 -8.27 12.66
N ASN A 109 -5.47 -8.98 12.60
CA ASN A 109 -5.44 -10.23 11.87
C ASN A 109 -6.33 -11.29 12.53
N ALA A 110 -6.71 -12.32 11.76
CA ALA A 110 -7.62 -13.37 12.22
C ALA A 110 -7.12 -14.07 13.50
N GLU A 111 -5.80 -14.23 13.66
CA GLU A 111 -5.19 -14.86 14.82
C GLU A 111 -5.10 -13.94 16.05
N ARG A 112 -5.46 -12.66 15.92
CA ARG A 112 -5.34 -11.61 16.94
C ARG A 112 -3.92 -11.46 17.50
N THR A 113 -2.92 -11.70 16.67
CA THR A 113 -1.50 -11.59 17.03
C THR A 113 -0.87 -10.29 16.53
N ARG A 114 -1.58 -9.53 15.70
CA ARG A 114 -1.16 -8.25 15.13
C ARG A 114 -2.34 -7.31 14.98
N THR A 115 -2.11 -6.05 15.33
CA THR A 115 -3.05 -4.94 15.07
C THR A 115 -2.38 -3.96 14.12
N PHE A 116 -3.14 -3.45 13.16
CA PHE A 116 -2.66 -2.55 12.12
C PHE A 116 -3.46 -1.25 12.18
N LEU A 117 -2.77 -0.13 12.07
CA LEU A 117 -3.37 1.12 11.62
C LEU A 117 -3.34 1.09 10.09
N GLY A 118 -4.51 1.17 9.47
CA GLY A 118 -4.62 1.14 8.02
C GLY A 118 -5.45 2.28 7.47
N MET A 119 -5.16 2.67 6.24
CA MET A 119 -5.95 3.62 5.48
C MET A 119 -6.86 2.87 4.51
N GLU A 120 -8.17 2.95 4.72
CA GLU A 120 -9.21 2.29 3.94
C GLU A 120 -9.34 2.91 2.55
N VAL A 121 -9.48 2.04 1.55
CA VAL A 121 -9.71 2.41 0.15
C VAL A 121 -11.10 3.03 0.00
N CYS A 122 -11.14 4.24 -0.55
CA CYS A 122 -12.36 5.00 -0.86
C CYS A 122 -12.78 4.87 -2.33
N ALA A 123 -11.82 4.73 -3.26
CA ALA A 123 -12.08 4.54 -4.69
C ALA A 123 -11.19 3.43 -5.27
N GLY A 124 -11.70 2.69 -6.26
CA GLY A 124 -11.00 1.55 -6.89
C GLY A 124 -11.46 0.16 -6.39
N HIS A 125 -12.49 0.11 -5.53
CA HIS A 125 -13.00 -1.14 -4.95
C HIS A 125 -13.44 -2.17 -6.01
N ALA A 126 -14.09 -1.74 -7.09
CA ALA A 126 -14.56 -2.64 -8.14
C ALA A 126 -13.40 -3.35 -8.85
N GLN A 127 -12.34 -2.60 -9.18
CA GLN A 127 -11.14 -3.12 -9.81
C GLN A 127 -10.35 -4.07 -8.88
N LEU A 128 -10.30 -3.74 -7.58
CA LEU A 128 -9.73 -4.65 -6.58
C LEU A 128 -10.54 -5.95 -6.49
N MET A 129 -11.87 -5.87 -6.55
CA MET A 129 -12.73 -7.05 -6.55
C MET A 129 -12.57 -7.90 -7.81
N ASP A 130 -12.35 -7.30 -8.98
CA ASP A 130 -12.03 -8.03 -10.20
C ASP A 130 -10.72 -8.82 -10.04
N LEU A 131 -9.69 -8.21 -9.44
CA LEU A 131 -8.45 -8.93 -9.09
C LEU A 131 -8.71 -10.04 -8.07
N VAL A 132 -9.43 -9.76 -6.99
CA VAL A 132 -9.80 -10.78 -5.98
C VAL A 132 -10.52 -11.96 -6.64
N HIS A 133 -11.37 -11.71 -7.63
CA HIS A 133 -12.06 -12.79 -8.33
C HIS A 133 -11.10 -13.73 -9.07
N GLU A 134 -10.10 -13.20 -9.78
CA GLU A 134 -9.08 -14.02 -10.44
C GLU A 134 -8.16 -14.73 -9.44
N VAL A 135 -7.85 -14.07 -8.33
CA VAL A 135 -7.13 -14.65 -7.20
C VAL A 135 -7.91 -15.82 -6.60
N ASP A 136 -9.19 -15.64 -6.30
CA ASP A 136 -10.03 -16.62 -5.62
C ASP A 136 -10.31 -17.85 -6.48
N LYS A 137 -10.40 -17.70 -7.80
CA LYS A 137 -10.40 -18.85 -8.73
C LYS A 137 -9.17 -19.72 -8.51
N THR A 138 -8.00 -19.08 -8.44
CA THR A 138 -6.75 -19.79 -8.20
C THR A 138 -6.71 -20.39 -6.80
N MET A 139 -7.12 -19.66 -5.76
CA MET A 139 -7.18 -20.21 -4.40
C MET A 139 -8.08 -21.46 -4.33
N THR A 140 -9.23 -21.42 -4.99
CA THR A 140 -10.18 -22.53 -5.07
C THR A 140 -9.60 -23.74 -5.80
N GLU A 141 -8.89 -23.52 -6.92
CA GLU A 141 -8.20 -24.57 -7.69
C GLU A 141 -7.23 -25.39 -6.82
N PHE A 142 -6.56 -24.71 -5.89
CA PHE A 142 -5.59 -25.32 -4.97
C PHE A 142 -6.18 -25.68 -3.60
N HIS A 143 -7.51 -25.63 -3.43
CA HIS A 143 -8.20 -25.92 -2.17
C HIS A 143 -7.72 -25.07 -0.98
N LEU A 144 -7.44 -23.79 -1.26
CA LEU A 144 -7.05 -22.78 -0.28
C LEU A 144 -8.25 -21.88 0.04
N ASP A 145 -8.20 -21.23 1.20
CA ASP A 145 -9.23 -20.26 1.59
C ASP A 145 -9.24 -19.06 0.63
N THR A 146 -10.43 -18.69 0.17
CA THR A 146 -10.69 -17.49 -0.64
C THR A 146 -10.62 -16.23 0.21
N PHE A 147 -10.75 -15.06 -0.40
CA PHE A 147 -10.76 -13.80 0.30
C PHE A 147 -11.95 -13.64 1.27
N TYR A 148 -11.89 -12.58 2.09
CA TYR A 148 -12.93 -12.30 3.09
C TYR A 148 -14.28 -12.03 2.42
N LYS A 149 -15.37 -12.54 3.03
CA LYS A 149 -16.73 -12.37 2.50
C LYS A 149 -17.19 -10.91 2.45
N ASP A 150 -16.74 -10.11 3.41
CA ASP A 150 -16.97 -8.67 3.49
C ASP A 150 -15.60 -7.97 3.44
N PRO A 151 -15.08 -7.70 2.23
CA PRO A 151 -13.73 -7.20 2.06
C PRO A 151 -13.64 -5.71 2.42
N SER A 152 -12.71 -5.39 3.34
CA SER A 152 -12.28 -4.01 3.59
C SER A 152 -10.83 -3.86 3.11
N PHE A 153 -10.68 -3.31 1.89
CA PHE A 153 -9.38 -3.05 1.31
C PHE A 153 -8.74 -1.84 2.00
N HIS A 154 -7.47 -2.00 2.39
CA HIS A 154 -6.73 -0.99 3.10
C HIS A 154 -5.23 -1.15 2.87
N VAL A 155 -4.52 -0.03 2.95
CA VAL A 155 -3.07 -0.01 3.07
C VAL A 155 -2.72 -0.02 4.55
N SER A 156 -1.97 -1.01 5.01
CA SER A 156 -1.43 -1.00 6.37
C SER A 156 -0.31 0.02 6.47
N LEU A 157 -0.49 1.03 7.32
CA LEU A 157 0.46 2.12 7.54
C LEU A 157 1.47 1.77 8.64
N ALA A 158 0.97 1.16 9.71
CA ALA A 158 1.77 0.79 10.87
C ALA A 158 1.13 -0.40 11.60
N TRP A 159 1.88 -1.07 12.46
CA TRP A 159 1.42 -2.26 13.16
C TRP A 159 2.02 -2.42 14.56
N CYS A 160 1.41 -3.27 15.38
CA CYS A 160 1.95 -3.69 16.68
C CYS A 160 1.63 -5.15 16.97
N ALA A 161 2.34 -5.74 17.93
CA ALA A 161 2.12 -7.11 18.38
C ALA A 161 0.90 -7.21 19.31
N GLY A 162 0.12 -8.27 19.12
CA GLY A 162 -1.10 -8.52 19.88
C GLY A 162 -2.30 -7.75 19.37
N ASP A 163 -3.33 -7.72 20.20
CA ASP A 163 -4.60 -7.09 19.91
C ASP A 163 -4.78 -5.82 20.74
N LEU A 164 -4.56 -4.68 20.08
CA LEU A 164 -4.75 -3.35 20.64
C LEU A 164 -6.03 -2.68 20.14
N THR A 165 -6.95 -3.42 19.51
CA THR A 165 -8.21 -2.84 18.99
C THR A 165 -9.02 -2.13 20.08
N GLY A 166 -9.04 -2.67 21.30
CA GLY A 166 -9.69 -2.04 22.45
C GLY A 166 -8.92 -0.87 23.08
N GLN A 167 -7.61 -0.78 22.84
CA GLN A 167 -6.75 0.29 23.36
C GLN A 167 -6.69 1.49 22.39
N MET A 168 -6.71 1.23 21.09
CA MET A 168 -6.94 2.23 20.04
C MET A 168 -8.40 2.66 20.03
N LYS A 169 -8.83 3.27 21.14
CA LYS A 169 -10.19 3.76 21.35
C LYS A 169 -10.60 4.71 20.23
N GLU A 170 -11.90 4.83 20.03
CA GLU A 170 -12.53 5.75 19.07
C GLU A 170 -11.89 7.16 19.09
N GLY A 171 -11.63 7.73 20.27
CA GLY A 171 -11.00 9.05 20.37
C GLY A 171 -9.55 9.12 19.83
N CYS A 172 -8.77 8.04 19.95
CA CYS A 172 -7.42 7.98 19.38
C CYS A 172 -7.49 7.97 17.85
N ILE A 173 -8.42 7.19 17.28
CA ILE A 173 -8.61 7.11 15.83
C ILE A 173 -9.19 8.41 15.27
N GLN A 174 -10.17 9.01 15.94
CA GLN A 174 -10.74 10.30 15.54
C GLN A 174 -9.70 11.43 15.60
N GLY A 175 -8.82 11.42 16.61
CA GLY A 175 -7.71 12.37 16.71
C GLY A 175 -6.73 12.24 15.54
N MET A 176 -6.31 11.00 15.23
CA MET A 176 -5.48 10.73 14.06
C MET A 176 -6.17 11.07 12.73
N GLN A 177 -7.46 10.76 12.59
CA GLN A 177 -8.23 11.14 11.41
C GLN A 177 -8.29 12.65 11.25
N SER A 178 -8.31 13.41 12.35
CA SER A 178 -8.27 14.88 12.28
C SER A 178 -6.94 15.40 11.72
N LEU A 179 -5.83 14.68 11.89
CA LEU A 179 -4.56 15.04 11.26
C LEU A 179 -4.63 14.83 9.74
N VAL A 180 -5.25 13.73 9.31
CA VAL A 180 -5.49 13.44 7.88
C VAL A 180 -6.45 14.47 7.28
N ASP A 181 -7.56 14.78 7.94
CA ASP A 181 -8.61 15.65 7.41
C ASP A 181 -8.22 17.13 7.37
N ASN A 182 -7.34 17.57 8.28
CA ASN A 182 -6.88 18.96 8.40
C ASN A 182 -5.43 19.14 7.94
N HIS A 183 -4.96 18.30 7.03
CA HIS A 183 -3.65 18.47 6.40
C HIS A 183 -3.59 19.82 5.65
N GLU A 184 -2.38 20.37 5.44
CA GLU A 184 -2.18 21.79 5.07
C GLU A 184 -2.93 22.20 3.80
N GLU A 185 -3.02 21.31 2.82
CA GLU A 185 -3.71 21.53 1.53
C GLU A 185 -5.17 21.01 1.50
N GLY A 186 -5.70 20.58 2.65
CA GLY A 186 -6.99 19.90 2.78
C GLY A 186 -6.83 18.42 3.13
N PRO A 187 -7.90 17.62 3.12
CA PRO A 187 -7.82 16.23 3.54
C PRO A 187 -6.81 15.42 2.73
N PHE A 188 -5.82 14.83 3.40
CA PHE A 188 -4.82 13.98 2.76
C PHE A 188 -5.48 12.71 2.20
N VAL A 189 -5.19 12.40 0.93
CA VAL A 189 -5.71 11.23 0.25
C VAL A 189 -4.56 10.50 -0.42
N LEU A 190 -4.27 9.29 0.04
CA LEU A 190 -3.26 8.43 -0.55
C LEU A 190 -3.72 7.96 -1.92
N GLN A 191 -2.99 8.34 -2.97
CA GLN A 191 -3.17 7.82 -4.33
C GLN A 191 -2.27 6.61 -4.57
N LEU A 192 -2.84 5.56 -5.16
CA LEU A 192 -2.16 4.28 -5.38
C LEU A 192 -2.29 3.89 -6.84
N ASP A 193 -1.20 3.96 -7.60
CA ASP A 193 -1.15 3.33 -8.92
C ASP A 193 -0.98 1.82 -8.75
N CYS A 194 -2.05 1.09 -9.08
CA CYS A 194 -2.07 -0.36 -9.00
C CYS A 194 -1.46 -0.94 -10.28
N GLU A 195 -0.14 -1.11 -10.27
CA GLU A 195 0.61 -1.51 -11.47
C GLU A 195 0.80 -3.02 -11.62
N GLU A 196 0.87 -3.74 -10.50
CA GLU A 196 1.21 -5.15 -10.49
C GLU A 196 0.56 -5.90 -9.33
N LEU A 197 0.37 -7.21 -9.53
CA LEU A 197 0.03 -8.15 -8.48
C LEU A 197 1.30 -8.89 -8.03
N ARG A 198 1.57 -8.88 -6.73
CA ARG A 198 2.68 -9.63 -6.10
C ARG A 198 2.16 -10.85 -5.36
N PHE A 199 2.75 -12.00 -5.63
CA PHE A 199 2.57 -13.24 -4.89
C PHE A 199 3.80 -13.53 -4.03
N ARG A 200 3.63 -13.43 -2.70
CA ARG A 200 4.67 -13.69 -1.71
C ARG A 200 4.44 -15.04 -1.04
N THR A 201 5.47 -15.89 -1.03
CA THR A 201 5.46 -17.21 -0.37
C THR A 201 6.81 -17.47 0.27
N GLY A 202 6.84 -17.55 1.60
CA GLY A 202 8.09 -17.58 2.36
C GLY A 202 8.94 -16.34 2.06
N ASN A 203 10.18 -16.55 1.62
CA ASN A 203 11.11 -15.49 1.22
C ASN A 203 11.09 -15.17 -0.29
N LYS A 204 10.16 -15.74 -1.06
CA LYS A 204 10.05 -15.50 -2.51
C LYS A 204 8.90 -14.57 -2.81
N THR A 205 9.14 -13.65 -3.74
CA THR A 205 8.13 -12.75 -4.30
C THR A 205 8.10 -12.92 -5.81
N PHE A 206 6.93 -13.23 -6.35
CA PHE A 206 6.63 -13.29 -7.78
C PHE A 206 5.82 -12.05 -8.14
N ARG A 207 6.12 -11.42 -9.27
CA ARG A 207 5.49 -10.17 -9.73
C ARG A 207 4.78 -10.41 -11.06
N PHE A 208 3.56 -9.90 -11.18
CA PHE A 208 2.74 -9.99 -12.38
C PHE A 208 2.23 -8.59 -12.74
N PRO A 209 2.86 -7.93 -13.73
CA PRO A 209 2.43 -6.59 -14.15
C PRO A 209 1.04 -6.63 -14.77
N LEU A 210 0.22 -5.65 -14.42
CA LEU A 210 -1.08 -5.40 -15.02
C LEU A 210 -0.91 -4.64 -16.34
N LYS A 211 -1.90 -4.72 -17.22
CA LYS A 211 -1.86 -4.05 -18.52
C LYS A 211 -2.03 -2.53 -18.36
N PRO A 212 -1.28 -1.71 -19.13
CA PRO A 212 -1.58 -0.29 -19.28
C PRO A 212 -3.03 -0.03 -19.71
#